data_AF-A0A6A7L637-F1
#
_entry.id   AF-A0A6A7L637-F1
#
_cell.length_a   1.000
_cell.length_b   1.000
_cell.length_c   1.000
_cell.angle_alpha   90.00
_cell.angle_beta   90.00
_cell.angle_gamma   90.00
#
_symmetry.space_group_name_H-M   'P 1'
#
loop_
_entity.id
_entity.type
_entity.pdbx_description
1 polymer ?
#
loop_
_entity_poly.entity_id
_entity_poly.type
_entity_poly.pdbx_seq_one_letter_code
_entity_poly.pdbx_strand_id
1 'polypeptide(L)' 'MSTRKSRWQVSDLAAEFQLNPRTIRYYEHVGLLKASTRTAAGYRLWRTLRMAPLPRPPQPMTPTRISSDPAA' A
#
# COMPACT_ATOMS: atom_id res chain seq x y z
N MET A 1 -8.44 23.93 8.55
CA MET A 1 -8.26 22.53 9.02
C MET A 1 -8.88 21.59 8.00
N SER A 2 -8.10 21.03 7.07
CA SER A 2 -8.64 20.09 6.08
C SER A 2 -8.68 18.69 6.70
N THR A 3 -9.88 18.22 7.03
CA THR A 3 -10.14 16.85 7.48
C THR A 3 -9.63 15.89 6.41
N ARG A 4 -8.66 15.02 6.74
CA ARG A 4 -8.15 14.01 5.80
C ARG A 4 -9.30 13.10 5.34
N LYS A 5 -9.81 13.36 4.14
CA LYS A 5 -10.88 12.57 3.50
C LYS A 5 -10.35 11.15 3.35
N SER A 6 -10.93 10.20 4.08
CA SER A 6 -10.49 8.79 4.12
C SER A 6 -11.01 7.95 2.95
N ARG A 7 -11.79 8.58 2.07
CA ARG A 7 -12.49 7.98 0.94
C ARG A 7 -12.50 8.96 -0.22
N TRP A 8 -11.99 8.51 -1.35
CA TRP A 8 -11.92 9.28 -2.58
C TRP A 8 -12.89 8.70 -3.60
N GLN A 9 -13.60 9.55 -4.34
CA GLN A 9 -14.38 9.17 -5.53
C GLN A 9 -13.52 9.29 -6.80
N VAL A 10 -14.01 8.77 -7.93
CA VAL A 10 -13.32 8.84 -9.24
C VAL A 10 -13.03 10.30 -9.58
N SER A 11 -14.01 11.18 -9.36
CA SER A 11 -13.91 12.60 -9.68
C SER A 11 -12.90 13.32 -8.80
N ASP A 12 -12.79 12.94 -7.52
CA ASP A 12 -11.79 13.51 -6.62
C ASP A 12 -10.37 13.15 -7.10
N LEU A 13 -10.16 11.87 -7.45
CA LEU A 13 -8.87 11.39 -8.01
C LEU A 13 -8.54 12.04 -9.36
N ALA A 14 -9.54 12.20 -10.22
CA ALA A 14 -9.37 12.86 -11.51
C ALA A 14 -8.87 14.29 -11.36
N ALA A 15 -9.46 15.05 -10.43
CA ALA A 15 -9.06 16.41 -10.14
C ALA A 15 -7.65 16.49 -9.53
N GLU A 16 -7.33 15.61 -8.57
CA GLU A 16 -6.05 15.63 -7.87
C GLU A 16 -4.87 15.20 -8.75
N PHE A 17 -5.06 14.15 -9.56
CA PHE A 17 -4.01 13.63 -10.44
C PHE A 17 -4.06 14.22 -11.85
N GLN A 18 -4.98 15.16 -12.12
CA GLN A 18 -5.19 15.78 -13.44
C GLN A 18 -5.40 14.73 -14.54
N LEU A 19 -6.12 13.66 -14.20
CA LEU A 19 -6.43 12.55 -15.09
C LEU A 19 -7.89 12.60 -15.52
N ASN A 20 -8.18 12.07 -16.71
CA ASN A 20 -9.55 11.84 -17.12
C ASN A 20 -10.18 10.72 -16.25
N PRO A 21 -11.41 10.87 -15.74
CA PRO A 21 -12.16 9.79 -15.08
C PRO A 21 -12.17 8.48 -15.87
N ARG A 22 -12.14 8.55 -17.21
CA ARG A 22 -12.04 7.39 -18.11
C ARG A 22 -10.71 6.66 -17.96
N THR A 23 -9.59 7.39 -17.83
CA THR A 23 -8.26 6.82 -17.60
C THR A 23 -8.20 6.06 -16.28
N ILE A 24 -8.79 6.62 -15.23
CA ILE A 24 -8.87 5.96 -13.92
C ILE A 24 -9.67 4.66 -14.01
N ARG A 25 -10.80 4.65 -14.71
CA ARG A 25 -11.61 3.44 -14.95
C ARG A 25 -10.87 2.41 -15.80
N TYR A 26 -10.09 2.85 -16.78
CA TYR A 26 -9.24 1.98 -17.58
C TYR A 26 -8.18 1.31 -16.70
N TYR A 27 -7.48 2.07 -15.87
CA TYR A 27 -6.48 1.53 -14.92
C TYR A 27 -7.09 0.57 -13.89
N GLU A 28 -8.32 0.80 -13.45
CA GLU A 28 -9.05 -0.17 -12.64
C GLU A 28 -9.38 -1.44 -13.43
N HIS A 29 -9.85 -1.31 -14.67
CA HIS A 29 -10.23 -2.44 -15.51
C HIS A 29 -9.05 -3.35 -15.84
N VAL A 30 -7.88 -2.78 -16.12
CA VAL A 30 -6.64 -3.55 -16.37
C VAL A 30 -5.95 -4.01 -15.08
N GLY A 31 -6.54 -3.73 -13.91
CA GLY A 31 -6.04 -4.19 -12.60
C GLY A 31 -4.84 -3.40 -12.05
N LEU A 32 -4.47 -2.28 -12.68
CA LEU A 32 -3.41 -1.39 -12.19
C LEU A 32 -3.79 -0.70 -10.87
N LEU A 33 -5.09 -0.41 -10.71
CA LEU A 33 -5.65 0.09 -9.45
C LEU A 33 -6.29 -1.05 -8.68
N LYS A 34 -5.96 -1.15 -7.38
CA LYS A 34 -6.57 -2.12 -6.48
C LYS A 34 -8.09 -1.92 -6.46
N ALA A 35 -8.85 -3.00 -6.63
CA ALA A 35 -10.31 -2.97 -6.71
C ALA A 35 -10.90 -2.21 -5.50
N SER A 36 -11.56 -1.09 -5.79
CA SER A 36 -12.22 -0.27 -4.78
C SER A 36 -13.42 -1.02 -4.21
N THR A 37 -13.64 -0.92 -2.91
CA THR A 37 -14.88 -1.44 -2.31
C THR A 37 -16.05 -0.64 -2.88
N ARG A 38 -17.02 -1.32 -3.47
CA ARG A 38 -18.27 -0.68 -3.89
C ARG A 38 -19.16 -0.47 -2.67
N THR A 39 -19.73 0.72 -2.54
CA THR A 39 -20.78 0.96 -1.54
C THR A 39 -22.08 0.27 -1.96
N ALA A 40 -23.01 0.08 -1.02
CA ALA A 40 -24.36 -0.42 -1.31
C ALA A 40 -25.11 0.44 -2.35
N ALA A 41 -24.77 1.73 -2.45
CA ALA A 41 -25.30 2.66 -3.45
C ALA A 41 -24.54 2.65 -4.79
N GLY A 42 -23.58 1.74 -5.00
CA GLY A 42 -22.88 1.54 -6.28
C GLY A 42 -21.66 2.44 -6.50
N TYR A 43 -21.30 3.30 -5.55
CA TYR A 43 -20.13 4.16 -5.66
C TYR A 43 -18.83 3.41 -5.38
N ARG A 44 -17.77 3.74 -6.12
CA ARG A 44 -16.41 3.22 -5.94
C ARG A 44 -15.63 4.10 -4.99
N LEU A 45 -15.03 3.50 -3.97
CA LEU A 45 -14.27 4.20 -2.94
C LEU A 45 -12.81 3.73 -2.92
N TRP A 46 -11.89 4.67 -3.12
CA TRP A 46 -10.47 4.42 -2.88
C TRP A 46 -10.11 4.82 -1.46
N ARG A 47 -9.39 3.93 -0.78
CA ARG A 47 -8.78 4.19 0.52
C ARG A 47 -7.32 4.57 0.28
N THR A 48 -6.84 5.56 1.03
CA THR A 48 -5.40 5.85 1.09
C THR A 48 -4.65 4.60 1.54
N LEU A 49 -3.66 4.17 0.75
CA LEU A 49 -2.76 3.10 1.13
C LEU A 49 -1.77 3.68 2.15
N ARG A 50 -1.83 3.19 3.40
CA ARG A 50 -0.76 3.43 4.34
C ARG A 50 0.38 2.49 3.98
N MET A 51 1.58 3.02 3.78
CA MET A 51 2.77 2.19 3.58
C MET A 51 2.98 1.39 4.87
N ALA A 52 2.79 0.07 4.79
CA ALA A 52 3.08 -0.81 5.91
C ALA A 52 4.60 -0.86 6.11
N PRO A 53 5.12 -0.92 7.35
CA PRO A 53 6.53 -1.16 7.58
C PRO A 53 6.93 -2.47 6.89
N LEU A 54 8.07 -2.47 6.19
CA LEU A 54 8.64 -3.70 5.66
C LEU A 54 8.90 -4.67 6.83
N PRO A 55 8.61 -5.98 6.68
CA PRO A 55 8.97 -6.95 7.70
C PRO A 55 10.48 -6.88 7.92
N ARG A 56 10.89 -6.87 9.19
CA ARG A 56 12.32 -6.88 9.53
C ARG A 56 12.95 -8.15 8.95
N PRO A 57 14.08 -8.06 8.22
CA PRO A 57 14.76 -9.26 7.75
C PRO A 57 15.18 -10.13 8.95
N PRO A 58 15.23 -11.47 8.80
CA PRO A 58 15.75 -12.34 9.83
C PRO A 58 17.20 -11.93 10.13
N GLN A 59 17.52 -11.71 11.40
CA GLN A 59 18.88 -11.40 11.82
C GLN A 59 19.77 -12.62 11.53
N PRO A 60 20.99 -12.44 11.01
CA PRO A 60 21.93 -13.55 10.89
C PRO A 60 22.17 -14.12 12.29
N MET A 61 22.00 -15.43 12.45
CA MET A 61 22.42 -16.11 13.67
C MET A 61 23.93 -15.92 13.78
N THR A 62 24.38 -15.14 14.76
CA THR A 62 25.80 -15.02 15.05
C THR A 62 26.33 -16.43 15.32
N PRO A 63 27.32 -16.93 14.57
CA PRO A 63 27.93 -18.20 14.92
C PRO A 63 28.54 -18.02 16.30
N THR A 64 28.03 -18.78 17.28
CA THR A 64 28.63 -18.89 18.60
C THR A 64 30.10 -19.23 18.38
N ARG A 65 30.99 -18.30 18.73
CA ARG A 65 32.43 -18.50 18.69
C ARG A 65 32.72 -19.68 19.62
N ILE A 66 32.96 -20.85 19.05
CA ILE A 66 33.44 -22.00 19.79
C ILE A 66 34.81 -21.58 20.33
N SER A 67 34.86 -21.37 21.64
CA SER A 67 36.08 -21.07 22.37
C SER A 67 36.96 -22.31 22.31
N SER A 68 37.92 -22.34 21.38
CA SER A 68 39.01 -23.30 21.41
C SER A 68 39.96 -22.87 22.51
N ASP A 69 39.84 -23.49 23.68
CA ASP A 69 40.77 -23.36 24.79
C ASP A 69 41.84 -24.47 24.63
N PRO A 70 43.13 -24.16 24.38
CA PRO A 70 44.17 -25.17 24.32
C PRO A 70 44.77 -25.36 25.72
N ALA A 71 44.19 -26.27 26.50
CA ALA A 71 44.88 -26.88 27.64
C ALA A 71 45.64 -28.12 27.15
N ALA A 72 46.94 -27.97 26.86
CA ALA A 72 47.91 -29.07 26.80
C ALA A 72 49.34 -28.53 26.92
#